data_AF-A0A7Y2H9F9-F1
#
_entry.id   AF-A0A7Y2H9F9-F1
#
_cell.length_a   1.000
_cell.length_b   1.000
_cell.length_c   1.000
_cell.angle_alpha   90.00
_cell.angle_beta   90.00
_cell.angle_gamma   90.00
#
_symmetry.space_group_name_H-M   'P 1'
#
loop_
_entity.id
_entity.type
_entity.pdbx_description
1 polymer ?
#
loop_
_entity_poly.entity_id
_entity_poly.type
_entity_poly.pdbx_seq_one_letter_code
_entity_poly.pdbx_strand_id
1 'polypeptide(L)'
;MEKYWDVFVNGYKGYASYLWNDIINPSWQSYFYWLVLVSLFFLVLEVVIPWRKDQKFWRKDFWLDAFYMFFNFFLFSLIIYNAASDVVVNLFNDGIKSLTGGFDLQASNPMNSFPYWSILIIGFVVRDFVQWWVHRLLHSSDRLWEFHKVHHSVEEMGFAAHLRYHWMENIVYRSIEYIPLA
;
A
#
# COMPACT_ATOMS: atom_id res chain seq x y z
N MET A 1 8.84 -15.84 -21.18
CA MET A 1 7.70 -14.92 -21.41
C MET A 1 6.41 -15.52 -20.87
N GLU A 2 6.05 -16.76 -21.22
CA GLU A 2 4.86 -17.46 -20.69
C GLU A 2 4.81 -17.49 -19.16
N LYS A 3 5.90 -17.89 -18.47
CA LYS A 3 6.00 -17.87 -17.00
C LYS A 3 5.54 -16.55 -16.36
N TYR A 4 6.01 -15.41 -16.88
CA TYR A 4 5.69 -14.09 -16.30
C TYR A 4 4.28 -13.62 -16.66
N TRP A 5 3.81 -13.97 -17.85
CA TRP A 5 2.43 -13.70 -18.26
C TRP A 5 1.43 -14.49 -17.40
N ASP A 6 1.72 -15.76 -17.12
CA ASP A 6 0.88 -16.60 -16.26
C ASP A 6 0.87 -16.08 -14.82
N VAL A 7 2.03 -15.69 -14.28
CA VAL A 7 2.13 -15.05 -12.95
C VAL A 7 1.26 -13.77 -12.92
N PHE A 8 1.35 -12.94 -13.96
CA PHE A 8 0.57 -11.71 -14.04
C PHE A 8 -0.96 -11.97 -14.06
N VAL A 9 -1.41 -12.86 -14.95
CA VAL A 9 -2.84 -13.19 -15.10
C VAL A 9 -3.40 -13.88 -13.85
N ASN A 10 -2.64 -14.80 -13.27
CA ASN A 10 -3.05 -15.50 -12.05
C ASN A 10 -3.06 -14.59 -10.83
N GLY A 11 -2.09 -13.66 -10.72
CA GLY A 11 -2.08 -12.65 -9.66
C GLY A 11 -3.33 -11.76 -9.68
N TYR A 12 -3.74 -11.30 -10.87
CA TYR A 12 -4.95 -10.49 -11.02
C TYR A 12 -6.23 -11.28 -10.67
N LYS A 13 -6.41 -12.46 -11.27
CA LYS A 13 -7.60 -13.31 -11.01
C LYS A 13 -7.68 -13.74 -9.54
N GLY A 14 -6.54 -14.10 -8.94
CA GLY A 14 -6.43 -14.49 -7.55
C GLY A 14 -6.86 -13.38 -6.61
N TYR A 15 -6.32 -12.17 -6.77
CA TYR A 15 -6.69 -11.05 -5.91
C TYR A 15 -8.13 -10.57 -6.14
N ALA A 16 -8.62 -10.56 -7.39
CA ALA A 16 -10.02 -10.25 -7.70
C ALA A 16 -10.97 -11.19 -6.98
N SER A 17 -10.70 -12.50 -7.05
CA SER A 17 -11.50 -13.51 -6.38
C SER A 17 -11.40 -13.41 -4.86
N TYR A 18 -10.20 -13.11 -4.33
CA TYR A 18 -9.99 -12.86 -2.90
C TYR A 18 -10.84 -11.68 -2.43
N LEU A 19 -10.71 -10.51 -3.07
CA LEU A 19 -11.43 -9.30 -2.66
C LEU A 19 -12.94 -9.50 -2.76
N TRP A 20 -13.42 -10.14 -3.84
CA TRP A 20 -14.83 -10.48 -3.97
C TRP A 20 -15.30 -11.36 -2.81
N ASN A 21 -14.57 -12.45 -2.54
CA ASN A 21 -14.89 -13.37 -1.45
C ASN A 21 -14.85 -12.68 -0.08
N ASP A 22 -13.86 -11.81 0.17
CA ASP A 22 -13.70 -11.06 1.42
C ASP A 22 -14.89 -10.13 1.69
N ILE A 23 -15.44 -9.52 0.62
CA ILE A 23 -16.62 -8.66 0.70
C ILE A 23 -17.90 -9.48 0.92
N ILE A 24 -18.09 -10.60 0.20
CA ILE A 24 -19.34 -11.37 0.29
C ILE A 24 -19.39 -12.31 1.51
N ASN A 25 -18.25 -12.68 2.09
CA ASN A 25 -18.13 -13.57 3.24
C ASN A 25 -17.38 -12.87 4.39
N PRO A 26 -18.04 -11.96 5.13
CA PRO A 26 -17.40 -11.21 6.22
C PRO A 26 -16.81 -12.13 7.29
N SER A 27 -15.58 -11.87 7.69
CA SER A 27 -14.90 -12.62 8.74
C SER A 27 -14.01 -11.71 9.59
N TRP A 28 -13.57 -12.20 10.75
CA TRP A 28 -12.60 -11.51 11.61
C TRP A 28 -11.24 -11.29 10.96
N GLN A 29 -10.96 -11.98 9.86
CA GLN A 29 -9.71 -11.85 9.09
C GLN A 29 -9.90 -10.91 7.89
N SER A 30 -11.10 -10.38 7.67
CA SER A 30 -11.39 -9.54 6.49
C SER A 30 -10.73 -8.18 6.58
N TYR A 31 -9.82 -7.94 5.64
CA TYR A 31 -9.13 -6.66 5.54
C TYR A 31 -10.09 -5.54 5.11
N PHE A 32 -11.07 -5.85 4.25
CA PHE A 32 -12.11 -4.90 3.85
C PHE A 32 -12.90 -4.37 5.06
N TYR A 33 -13.41 -5.28 5.88
CA TYR A 33 -14.23 -4.89 7.05
C TYR A 33 -13.39 -4.23 8.15
N TRP A 34 -12.12 -4.61 8.33
CA TRP A 34 -11.23 -3.89 9.25
C TRP A 34 -11.00 -2.43 8.85
N LEU A 35 -10.80 -2.16 7.55
CA LEU A 35 -10.68 -0.76 7.08
C LEU A 35 -11.96 0.03 7.38
N VAL A 36 -13.13 -0.55 7.09
CA VAL A 36 -14.43 0.08 7.36
C VAL A 36 -14.60 0.34 8.86
N LEU A 37 -14.30 -0.65 9.71
CA LEU A 37 -14.46 -0.54 11.16
C LEU A 37 -13.58 0.55 11.75
N VAL A 38 -12.29 0.57 11.40
CA VAL A 38 -11.35 1.60 11.89
C VAL A 38 -11.74 2.99 11.38
N SER A 39 -12.18 3.08 10.11
CA SER A 39 -12.66 4.34 9.53
C SER A 39 -13.89 4.88 10.25
N LEU A 40 -14.87 4.01 10.52
CA LEU A 40 -16.08 4.38 11.27
C LEU A 40 -15.73 4.78 12.71
N PHE A 41 -14.79 4.08 13.35
CA PHE A 41 -14.32 4.43 14.69
C PHE A 41 -13.77 5.86 14.73
N PHE A 42 -12.85 6.21 13.83
CA PHE A 42 -12.29 7.57 13.78
C PHE A 42 -13.32 8.61 13.33
N LEU A 43 -14.21 8.26 12.41
CA LEU A 43 -15.32 9.14 12.03
C LEU A 43 -16.23 9.46 13.24
N VAL A 44 -16.58 8.45 14.04
CA VAL A 44 -17.36 8.66 15.28
C VAL A 44 -16.60 9.55 16.26
N LEU A 45 -15.29 9.32 16.45
CA LEU A 45 -14.48 10.19 17.30
C LEU A 45 -14.46 11.64 16.81
N GLU A 46 -14.36 11.86 15.49
CA GLU A 46 -14.42 13.19 14.90
C GLU A 46 -15.76 13.89 15.13
N VAL A 47 -16.87 13.16 15.26
CA VAL A 47 -18.20 13.74 15.53
C VAL A 47 -18.42 13.99 17.02
N VAL A 48 -18.06 13.02 17.86
CA VAL A 48 -18.36 13.07 19.30
C VAL A 48 -17.38 13.98 20.03
N ILE A 49 -16.10 13.93 19.66
CA ILE A 49 -15.03 14.70 20.30
C ILE A 49 -14.20 15.46 19.24
N PRO A 50 -14.82 16.34 18.42
CA PRO A 50 -14.10 17.07 17.38
C PRO A 50 -13.06 17.99 17.99
N TRP A 51 -11.86 18.02 17.41
CA TRP A 51 -10.91 19.11 17.65
C TRP A 51 -11.41 20.42 17.01
N ARG A 52 -11.88 20.36 15.75
CA ARG A 52 -12.47 21.49 15.03
C ARG A 52 -13.99 21.50 15.23
N LYS A 53 -14.48 22.29 16.18
CA LYS A 53 -15.90 22.30 16.60
C LYS A 53 -16.88 22.75 15.51
N ASP A 54 -16.45 23.65 14.63
CA ASP A 54 -17.31 24.20 13.57
C ASP A 54 -17.23 23.41 12.24
N GLN A 55 -16.43 22.33 12.20
CA GLN A 55 -16.29 21.52 11.00
C GLN A 55 -17.54 20.66 10.79
N LYS A 56 -18.11 20.73 9.59
CA LYS A 56 -19.29 19.94 9.22
C LYS A 56 -18.96 18.44 9.23
N PHE A 57 -19.98 17.63 9.47
CA PHE A 57 -19.88 16.17 9.32
C PHE A 57 -19.51 15.79 7.88
N TRP A 58 -20.33 16.23 6.93
CA TRP A 58 -20.02 16.14 5.50
C TRP A 58 -19.14 17.33 5.11
N ARG A 59 -17.84 17.11 5.21
CA ARG A 59 -16.81 18.04 4.75
C ARG A 59 -16.81 18.22 3.24
N LYS A 60 -16.17 19.28 2.78
CA LYS A 60 -15.81 19.43 1.37
C LYS A 60 -15.06 18.16 0.91
N ASP A 61 -15.51 17.61 -0.20
CA ASP A 61 -14.93 16.42 -0.83
C ASP A 61 -14.90 15.13 0.02
N PHE A 62 -15.76 14.99 1.05
CA PHE A 62 -15.85 13.78 1.88
C PHE A 62 -15.89 12.47 1.06
N TRP A 63 -16.72 12.44 0.01
CA TRP A 63 -16.89 11.26 -0.84
C TRP A 63 -15.68 10.98 -1.73
N LEU A 64 -14.91 12.03 -2.07
CA LEU A 64 -13.66 11.88 -2.81
C LEU A 64 -12.60 11.23 -1.91
N ASP A 65 -12.51 11.63 -0.64
CA ASP A 65 -11.61 10.97 0.33
C ASP A 65 -11.98 9.51 0.54
N ALA A 66 -13.28 9.21 0.69
CA ALA A 66 -13.77 7.85 0.78
C ALA A 66 -13.43 7.04 -0.48
N PHE A 67 -13.60 7.63 -1.67
CA PHE A 67 -13.21 7.01 -2.93
C PHE A 67 -11.71 6.67 -2.94
N TYR A 68 -10.84 7.64 -2.64
CA TYR A 68 -9.40 7.44 -2.63
C TYR A 68 -8.97 6.38 -1.60
N MET A 69 -9.62 6.34 -0.43
CA MET A 69 -9.38 5.31 0.57
C MET A 69 -9.57 3.90 -0.01
N PHE A 70 -10.74 3.60 -0.60
CA PHE A 70 -10.99 2.27 -1.18
C PHE A 70 -10.19 2.02 -2.46
N PHE A 71 -10.02 3.05 -3.29
CA PHE A 71 -9.27 2.97 -4.54
C PHE A 71 -7.79 2.64 -4.25
N ASN A 72 -7.11 3.42 -3.39
CA ASN A 72 -5.70 3.23 -3.09
C ASN A 72 -5.44 1.97 -2.26
N PHE A 73 -6.33 1.58 -1.34
CA PHE A 73 -6.15 0.35 -0.54
C PHE A 73 -6.44 -0.92 -1.33
N PHE A 74 -7.54 -0.99 -2.10
CA PHE A 74 -8.00 -2.23 -2.71
C PHE A 74 -7.85 -2.25 -4.22
N LEU A 75 -8.34 -1.23 -4.91
CA LEU A 75 -8.44 -1.27 -6.38
C LEU A 75 -7.08 -1.09 -7.06
N PHE A 76 -6.23 -0.23 -6.51
CA PHE A 76 -4.85 -0.11 -6.94
C PHE A 76 -4.07 -1.41 -6.70
N SER A 77 -4.27 -2.02 -5.53
CA SER A 77 -3.67 -3.31 -5.17
C SER A 77 -4.11 -4.45 -6.11
N LEU A 78 -5.36 -4.38 -6.63
CA LEU A 78 -5.91 -5.29 -7.62
C LEU A 78 -5.25 -5.13 -9.00
N ILE A 79 -5.02 -3.90 -9.45
CA ILE A 79 -4.59 -3.64 -10.84
C ILE A 79 -3.08 -3.78 -11.01
N ILE A 80 -2.28 -3.39 -10.01
CA ILE A 80 -0.83 -3.22 -10.19
C ILE A 80 -0.02 -4.07 -9.20
N TYR A 81 -0.44 -4.17 -7.95
CA TYR A 81 0.47 -4.59 -6.87
C TYR A 81 0.76 -6.09 -6.84
N ASN A 82 -0.25 -6.97 -6.72
CA ASN A 82 0.03 -8.41 -6.56
C ASN A 82 0.66 -9.03 -7.81
N ALA A 83 0.16 -8.67 -8.99
CA ALA A 83 0.63 -9.24 -10.24
C ALA A 83 2.02 -8.70 -10.65
N ALA A 84 2.29 -7.39 -10.48
CA ALA A 84 3.58 -6.83 -10.89
C ALA A 84 4.68 -7.04 -9.84
N SER A 85 4.35 -7.04 -8.54
CA SER A 85 5.35 -7.26 -7.48
C SER A 85 5.96 -8.65 -7.56
N ASP A 86 5.15 -9.69 -7.73
CA ASP A 86 5.65 -11.06 -7.85
C ASP A 86 6.50 -11.24 -9.11
N VAL A 87 6.11 -10.62 -10.23
CA VAL A 87 6.91 -10.64 -11.46
C VAL A 87 8.26 -9.95 -11.25
N VAL A 88 8.29 -8.77 -10.63
CA VAL A 88 9.54 -8.02 -10.38
C VAL A 88 10.46 -8.78 -9.42
N VAL A 89 9.95 -9.30 -8.32
CA VAL A 89 10.75 -10.05 -7.33
C VAL A 89 11.33 -11.32 -7.96
N ASN A 90 10.53 -12.07 -8.73
CA ASN A 90 11.03 -13.26 -9.42
C ASN A 90 12.03 -12.93 -10.53
N LEU A 91 11.78 -11.88 -11.31
CA LEU A 91 12.72 -11.40 -12.34
C LEU A 91 14.05 -11.00 -11.74
N PHE A 92 14.03 -10.28 -10.61
CA PHE A 92 15.23 -9.82 -9.93
C PHE A 92 16.03 -10.99 -9.35
N ASN A 93 15.36 -11.91 -8.64
CA ASN A 93 16.00 -13.11 -8.10
C ASN A 93 16.55 -14.02 -9.22
N ASP A 94 15.78 -14.24 -10.30
CA ASP A 94 16.23 -15.02 -11.46
C ASP A 94 17.42 -14.34 -12.18
N GLY A 95 17.41 -13.00 -12.26
CA GLY A 95 18.53 -12.21 -12.80
C GLY A 95 19.80 -12.37 -11.97
N ILE A 96 19.69 -12.32 -10.64
CA ILE A 96 20.82 -12.49 -9.74
C ILE A 96 21.34 -13.92 -9.78
N LYS A 97 20.47 -14.94 -9.78
CA LYS A 97 20.87 -16.34 -9.98
C LYS A 97 21.68 -16.51 -11.26
N SER A 98 21.21 -15.91 -12.36
CA SER A 98 21.91 -15.95 -13.65
C SER A 98 23.30 -15.30 -13.60
N LEU A 99 23.41 -14.13 -12.97
CA LEU A 99 24.67 -13.37 -12.88
C LEU A 99 25.69 -13.96 -11.89
N THR A 100 25.22 -14.63 -10.84
CA THR A 100 26.05 -15.14 -9.74
C THR A 100 26.36 -16.64 -9.84
N GLY A 101 25.83 -17.33 -10.85
CA GLY A 101 26.00 -18.78 -11.00
C GLY A 101 25.12 -19.61 -10.06
N GLY A 102 23.99 -19.06 -9.61
CA GLY A 102 22.96 -19.78 -8.84
C GLY A 102 22.70 -19.27 -7.43
N PHE A 103 23.23 -18.10 -7.03
CA PHE A 103 22.91 -17.53 -5.73
C PHE A 103 21.44 -17.08 -5.69
N ASP A 104 20.68 -17.66 -4.77
CA ASP A 104 19.26 -17.37 -4.56
C ASP A 104 19.11 -16.44 -3.35
N LEU A 105 18.70 -15.20 -3.60
CA LEU A 105 18.50 -14.21 -2.54
C LEU A 105 17.35 -14.59 -1.61
N GLN A 106 16.27 -15.11 -2.16
CA GLN A 106 15.09 -15.48 -1.37
C GLN A 106 15.41 -16.66 -0.46
N ALA A 107 16.11 -17.68 -0.97
CA ALA A 107 16.54 -18.82 -0.17
C ALA A 107 17.57 -18.42 0.90
N SER A 108 18.40 -17.41 0.61
CA SER A 108 19.43 -16.92 1.51
C SER A 108 18.94 -15.82 2.48
N ASN A 109 17.64 -15.54 2.51
CA ASN A 109 17.09 -14.49 3.37
C ASN A 109 17.30 -14.84 4.86
N PRO A 110 18.11 -14.07 5.61
CA PRO A 110 18.42 -14.38 7.00
C PRO A 110 17.19 -14.32 7.91
N MET A 111 16.16 -13.54 7.52
CA MET A 111 14.93 -13.39 8.28
C MET A 111 14.13 -14.69 8.39
N ASN A 112 14.39 -15.69 7.53
CA ASN A 112 13.74 -17.01 7.61
C ASN A 112 13.99 -17.73 8.94
N SER A 113 15.06 -17.37 9.65
CA SER A 113 15.44 -17.94 10.95
C SER A 113 15.04 -17.10 12.15
N PHE A 114 14.48 -15.90 11.92
CA PHE A 114 14.22 -14.92 12.97
C PHE A 114 12.84 -15.16 13.60
N PRO A 115 12.67 -14.94 14.91
CA PRO A 115 11.35 -15.01 15.52
C PRO A 115 10.45 -13.87 15.02
N TYR A 116 9.16 -14.14 14.82
CA TYR A 116 8.22 -13.19 14.20
C TYR A 116 8.20 -11.79 14.83
N TRP A 117 8.32 -11.68 16.15
CA TRP A 117 8.35 -10.38 16.84
C TRP A 117 9.52 -9.50 16.36
N SER A 118 10.68 -10.11 16.09
CA SER A 118 11.87 -9.38 15.63
C SER A 118 11.72 -8.94 14.19
N ILE A 119 11.10 -9.77 13.34
CA ILE A 119 10.76 -9.43 11.95
C ILE A 119 9.82 -8.22 11.92
N LEU A 120 8.81 -8.19 12.81
CA LEU A 120 7.88 -7.07 12.92
C LEU A 120 8.59 -5.77 13.33
N ILE A 121 9.49 -5.82 14.32
CA ILE A 121 10.24 -4.63 14.76
C ILE A 121 11.17 -4.13 13.66
N ILE A 122 11.95 -5.02 13.03
CA ILE A 122 12.84 -4.66 11.93
C ILE A 122 12.04 -4.07 10.78
N GLY A 123 10.95 -4.74 10.38
CA GLY A 123 10.06 -4.28 9.34
C GLY A 123 9.45 -2.90 9.64
N PHE A 124 9.05 -2.66 10.89
CA PHE A 124 8.54 -1.36 11.33
C PHE A 124 9.59 -0.25 11.15
N VAL A 125 10.82 -0.46 11.65
CA VAL A 125 11.89 0.55 11.57
C VAL A 125 12.32 0.81 10.14
N VAL A 126 12.52 -0.25 9.35
CA VAL A 126 12.93 -0.13 7.94
C VAL A 126 11.83 0.56 7.13
N ARG A 127 10.57 0.17 7.33
CA ARG A 127 9.45 0.78 6.61
C ARG A 127 9.26 2.24 6.96
N ASP A 128 9.33 2.61 8.23
CA ASP A 128 9.25 4.01 8.67
C ASP A 128 10.38 4.85 8.05
N PHE A 129 11.62 4.33 8.09
CA PHE A 129 12.77 4.99 7.48
C PHE A 129 12.59 5.20 5.97
N VAL A 130 12.18 4.15 5.23
CA VAL A 130 11.94 4.24 3.78
C VAL A 130 10.80 5.23 3.50
N GLN A 131 9.67 5.13 4.21
CA GLN A 131 8.54 6.01 4.00
C GLN A 131 8.91 7.48 4.23
N TRP A 132 9.68 7.76 5.28
CA TRP A 132 10.15 9.11 5.57
C TRP A 132 11.01 9.68 4.43
N TRP A 133 11.97 8.92 3.92
CA TRP A 133 12.82 9.37 2.83
C TRP A 133 12.07 9.52 1.51
N VAL A 134 11.15 8.61 1.19
CA VAL A 134 10.32 8.73 -0.01
C VAL A 134 9.43 9.97 0.10
N HIS A 135 8.84 10.24 1.26
CA HIS A 135 8.04 11.45 1.46
C HIS A 135 8.88 12.73 1.24
N ARG A 136 10.12 12.77 1.77
CA ARG A 136 11.05 13.87 1.48
C ARG A 136 11.36 14.01 -0.01
N LEU A 137 11.57 12.89 -0.71
CA LEU A 137 11.81 12.86 -2.14
C LEU A 137 10.61 13.41 -2.94
N LEU A 138 9.38 13.05 -2.54
CA LEU A 138 8.14 13.56 -3.13
C LEU A 138 8.02 15.08 -3.00
N HIS A 139 8.50 15.63 -1.87
CA HIS A 139 8.54 17.08 -1.62
C HIS A 139 9.70 17.81 -2.30
N SER A 140 10.83 17.14 -2.56
CA SER A 140 12.03 17.79 -3.12
C SER A 140 12.09 17.78 -4.66
N SER A 141 11.31 16.92 -5.31
CA SER A 141 11.32 16.75 -6.77
C SER A 141 10.09 17.36 -7.41
N ASP A 142 10.26 18.34 -8.31
CA ASP A 142 9.16 19.03 -9.00
C ASP A 142 8.23 18.04 -9.72
N ARG A 143 8.79 16.99 -10.34
CA ARG A 143 8.00 15.96 -11.04
C ARG A 143 7.16 15.12 -10.07
N LEU A 144 7.72 14.75 -8.93
CA LEU A 144 7.02 13.91 -7.96
C LEU A 144 6.00 14.72 -7.15
N TRP A 145 6.29 16.00 -6.94
CA TRP A 145 5.38 16.96 -6.35
C TRP A 145 4.07 17.09 -7.13
N GLU A 146 4.11 17.01 -8.46
CA GLU A 146 2.88 17.04 -9.27
C GLU A 146 1.87 15.94 -8.92
N PHE A 147 2.35 14.81 -8.41
CA PHE A 147 1.50 13.75 -7.86
C PHE A 147 1.17 14.03 -6.38
N HIS A 148 2.18 14.34 -5.59
CA HIS A 148 2.05 14.50 -4.15
C HIS A 148 1.19 15.71 -3.73
N LYS A 149 1.05 16.72 -4.58
CA LYS A 149 0.14 17.84 -4.32
C LYS A 149 -1.33 17.43 -4.23
N VAL A 150 -1.72 16.26 -4.76
CA VAL A 150 -3.06 15.68 -4.54
C VAL A 150 -3.25 15.38 -3.05
N HIS A 151 -2.22 14.87 -2.37
CA HIS A 151 -2.24 14.67 -0.93
C HIS A 151 -2.33 15.98 -0.15
N HIS A 152 -1.56 16.99 -0.57
CA HIS A 152 -1.61 18.32 0.04
C HIS A 152 -2.82 19.16 -0.38
N SER A 153 -3.69 18.66 -1.26
CA SER A 153 -4.90 19.38 -1.72
C SER A 153 -6.05 19.37 -0.70
N VAL A 154 -5.92 18.62 0.40
CA VAL A 154 -6.98 18.52 1.41
C VAL A 154 -7.13 19.86 2.14
N GLU A 155 -8.28 20.51 1.96
CA GLU A 155 -8.63 21.75 2.66
C GLU A 155 -9.28 21.48 4.04
N GLU A 156 -10.15 20.46 4.12
CA GLU A 156 -10.85 20.09 5.36
C GLU A 156 -10.40 18.70 5.83
N MET A 157 -9.51 18.67 6.81
CA MET A 157 -8.90 17.44 7.31
C MET A 157 -9.91 16.50 8.00
N GLY A 158 -9.80 15.21 7.71
CA GLY A 158 -10.68 14.15 8.20
C GLY A 158 -10.06 12.75 8.19
N PHE A 159 -10.80 11.74 8.68
CA PHE A 159 -10.28 10.39 8.88
C PHE A 159 -9.67 9.76 7.63
N ALA A 160 -10.25 10.01 6.45
CA ALA A 160 -9.79 9.48 5.17
C ALA A 160 -8.83 10.41 4.41
N ALA A 161 -8.60 11.64 4.88
CA ALA A 161 -7.78 12.64 4.19
C ALA A 161 -6.34 12.14 3.92
N HIS A 162 -5.78 11.38 4.86
CA HIS A 162 -4.43 10.81 4.71
C HIS A 162 -4.32 9.82 3.54
N LEU A 163 -5.44 9.32 3.03
CA LEU A 163 -5.51 8.37 1.91
C LEU A 163 -5.84 9.03 0.57
N ARG A 164 -6.19 10.32 0.56
CA ARG A 164 -6.20 11.12 -0.66
C ARG A 164 -4.76 11.31 -1.09
N TYR A 165 -4.31 10.55 -2.07
CA TYR A 165 -3.01 10.71 -2.69
C TYR A 165 -3.05 10.11 -4.08
N HIS A 166 -2.18 10.57 -4.97
CA HIS A 166 -2.19 10.10 -6.36
C HIS A 166 -1.61 8.68 -6.42
N TRP A 167 -2.21 7.78 -7.21
CA TRP A 167 -1.79 6.37 -7.28
C TRP A 167 -0.32 6.16 -7.70
N MET A 168 0.27 7.10 -8.43
CA MET A 168 1.70 7.08 -8.77
C MET A 168 2.60 7.12 -7.52
N GLU A 169 2.14 7.71 -6.42
CA GLU A 169 2.87 7.67 -5.16
C GLU A 169 3.04 6.22 -4.69
N ASN A 170 2.00 5.38 -4.80
CA ASN A 170 2.15 3.94 -4.50
C ASN A 170 3.24 3.30 -5.35
N ILE A 171 3.34 3.62 -6.65
CA ILE A 171 4.41 3.07 -7.50
C ILE A 171 5.77 3.48 -6.96
N VAL A 172 5.97 4.75 -6.64
CA VAL A 172 7.25 5.26 -6.12
C VAL A 172 7.59 4.61 -4.76
N TYR A 173 6.65 4.62 -3.81
CA TYR A 173 6.84 4.00 -2.50
C TYR A 173 7.18 2.51 -2.64
N ARG A 174 6.39 1.75 -3.41
CA ARG A 174 6.59 0.31 -3.56
C ARG A 174 7.87 -0.02 -4.31
N SER A 175 8.19 0.67 -5.39
CA SER A 175 9.45 0.44 -6.10
C SER A 175 10.66 0.63 -5.18
N ILE A 176 10.66 1.67 -4.35
CA ILE A 176 11.78 1.93 -3.43
C ILE A 176 11.76 0.97 -2.23
N GLU A 177 10.58 0.62 -1.71
CA GLU A 177 10.40 -0.32 -0.59
C GLU A 177 10.80 -1.76 -0.94
N TYR A 178 10.56 -2.21 -2.18
CA TYR A 178 10.83 -3.60 -2.57
C TYR A 178 12.22 -3.87 -3.12
N ILE A 179 12.93 -2.87 -3.66
CA ILE A 179 14.32 -3.08 -4.12
C ILE A 179 15.21 -3.71 -3.02
N PRO A 180 15.12 -3.30 -1.74
CA PRO A 180 15.87 -3.94 -0.65
C PRO A 180 15.34 -5.32 -0.21
N LEU A 181 14.10 -5.67 -0.59
CA LEU A 181 13.45 -6.94 -0.21
C LEU A 181 13.51 -8.00 -1.32
N ALA A 182 13.91 -7.61 -2.53
CA ALA A 182 14.03 -8.47 -3.71
C ALA A 182 15.36 -9.22 -3.76
#